data_AF-A0A4C2EJK3-F1
#
_entry.id   AF-A0A4C2EJK3-F1
#
_cell.length_a   1.000
_cell.length_b   1.000
_cell.length_c   1.000
_cell.angle_alpha   90.00
_cell.angle_beta   90.00
_cell.angle_gamma   90.00
#
_symmetry.space_group_name_H-M   'P 1'
#
loop_
_entity.id
_entity.type
_entity.pdbx_description
1 polymer ?
#
loop_
_entity_poly.entity_id
_entity_poly.type
_entity_poly.pdbx_seq_one_letter_code
_entity_poly.pdbx_strand_id
1 'polypeptide(L)'
;MPSTRDTWIWYGLAALFVLPPGCIALSRVTMELFISSTSTGEGSIGTLLGVFALTVLASWAGVLFSLLLTVGLFLDSRHLRRADANWTPTPLYALAGVVHGVGTALLPAFAVSVPVIGYYLYRRRGRNATAG
;
A
#
# COMPACT_ATOMS: atom_id res chain seq x y z
N MET A 1 8.62 -16.47 -22.25
CA MET A 1 8.92 -16.07 -20.85
C MET A 1 8.35 -14.68 -20.59
N PRO A 2 7.73 -14.40 -19.42
CA PRO A 2 7.32 -13.04 -19.06
C PRO A 2 8.52 -12.09 -19.11
N SER A 3 8.31 -10.87 -19.63
CA SER A 3 9.37 -9.88 -19.70
C SER A 3 9.82 -9.50 -18.29
N THR A 4 11.12 -9.27 -18.09
CA THR A 4 11.67 -8.84 -16.80
C THR A 4 10.94 -7.62 -16.25
N ARG A 5 10.52 -6.70 -17.14
CA ARG A 5 9.74 -5.51 -16.81
C ARG A 5 8.39 -5.84 -16.17
N ASP A 6 7.64 -6.81 -16.70
CA ASP A 6 6.32 -7.18 -16.16
C ASP A 6 6.42 -7.79 -14.76
N THR A 7 7.48 -8.56 -14.54
CA THR A 7 7.81 -9.14 -13.23
C THR A 7 8.14 -8.05 -12.21
N TRP A 8 8.98 -7.07 -12.58
CA TRP A 8 9.32 -5.92 -11.72
C TRP A 8 8.10 -5.08 -11.35
N ILE A 9 7.21 -4.78 -12.31
CA ILE A 9 6.00 -4.01 -12.02
C ILE A 9 5.10 -4.79 -11.04
N TRP A 10 5.03 -6.13 -11.15
CA TRP A 10 4.24 -6.95 -10.23
C TRP A 10 4.78 -6.88 -8.81
N TYR A 11 6.08 -7.05 -8.62
CA TYR A 11 6.71 -6.91 -7.30
C TYR A 11 6.58 -5.49 -6.74
N GLY A 12 6.68 -4.47 -7.59
CA GLY A 12 6.47 -3.07 -7.18
C GLY A 12 5.06 -2.84 -6.64
N LEU A 13 4.02 -3.29 -7.35
CA LEU A 13 2.64 -3.18 -6.89
C LEU A 13 2.38 -4.03 -5.63
N ALA A 14 2.96 -5.23 -5.54
CA ALA A 14 2.86 -6.07 -4.35
C ALA A 14 3.51 -5.43 -3.12
N ALA A 15 4.69 -4.82 -3.27
CA ALA A 15 5.34 -4.09 -2.19
C ALA A 15 4.51 -2.87 -1.76
N LEU A 16 4.02 -2.08 -2.73
CA LEU A 16 3.16 -0.93 -2.49
C LEU A 16 1.81 -1.29 -1.87
N PHE A 17 1.36 -2.54 -1.98
CA PHE A 17 0.17 -3.05 -1.29
C PHE A 17 0.45 -3.34 0.20
N VAL A 18 1.65 -3.82 0.55
CA VAL A 18 1.99 -4.21 1.93
C VAL A 18 2.58 -3.04 2.74
N LEU A 19 3.30 -2.13 2.09
CA LEU A 19 3.98 -1.03 2.76
C LEU A 19 3.03 -0.05 3.49
N PRO A 20 1.90 0.39 2.90
CA PRO A 20 0.99 1.31 3.58
C PRO A 20 0.47 0.81 4.94
N PRO A 21 -0.13 -0.40 5.06
CA PRO A 21 -0.59 -0.88 6.36
C PRO A 21 0.56 -1.08 7.35
N GLY A 22 1.74 -1.50 6.89
CA GLY A 22 2.92 -1.61 7.74
C GLY A 22 3.35 -0.26 8.34
N CYS A 23 3.40 0.79 7.51
CA CYS A 23 3.73 2.15 7.95
C CYS A 23 2.70 2.71 8.94
N ILE A 24 1.41 2.47 8.70
CA ILE A 24 0.35 2.95 9.59
C ILE A 24 0.33 2.18 10.92
N ALA A 25 0.53 0.87 10.90
CA ALA A 25 0.69 0.08 12.11
C ALA A 25 1.89 0.55 12.94
N LEU A 26 3.03 0.79 12.28
CA LEU A 26 4.22 1.34 12.93
C LEU A 26 3.93 2.70 13.58
N SER A 27 3.28 3.61 12.85
CA SER A 27 2.90 4.93 13.37
C SER A 27 1.99 4.83 14.61
N ARG A 28 1.03 3.91 14.63
CA ARG A 28 0.15 3.69 15.80
C ARG A 28 0.93 3.19 17.01
N VAL A 29 1.78 2.18 16.83
CA VAL A 29 2.60 1.62 17.90
C VAL A 29 3.52 2.68 18.49
N THR A 30 4.20 3.47 17.64
CA THR A 30 5.10 4.52 18.12
C THR A 30 4.35 5.65 18.82
N MET A 31 3.12 5.97 18.39
CA MET A 31 2.27 6.95 19.07
C MET A 31 1.83 6.46 20.46
N GLU A 32 1.44 5.19 20.59
CA GLU A 32 1.09 4.60 21.90
C GLU A 32 2.27 4.62 22.87
N LEU A 33 3.48 4.28 22.38
CA LEU A 33 4.72 4.41 23.15
C LEU A 33 4.99 5.85 23.56
N PHE A 34 4.81 6.82 22.65
CA PHE A 34 4.99 8.24 22.95
C PHE A 34 4.05 8.71 24.06
N ILE A 35 2.76 8.37 23.96
CA ILE A 35 1.75 8.72 24.97
C ILE A 35 2.10 8.07 26.32
N SER A 36 2.46 6.78 26.30
CA SER A 36 2.84 6.04 27.51
C SER A 36 4.05 6.68 28.21
N SER A 37 5.16 6.89 27.49
CA SER A 37 6.38 7.52 28.02
C SER A 37 6.13 8.93 28.56
N THR A 38 5.30 9.72 27.87
CA THR A 38 4.95 11.07 28.33
C THR A 38 4.10 11.01 29.60
N SER A 39 3.20 10.03 29.72
CA SER A 39 2.33 9.87 30.89
C SER A 39 3.05 9.39 32.15
N THR A 40 4.08 8.56 32.01
CA THR A 40 4.91 8.08 33.14
C THR A 40 6.02 9.07 33.50
N GLY A 41 6.26 10.08 32.66
CA GLY A 41 7.42 10.97 32.78
C GLY A 41 8.75 10.26 32.46
N GLU A 42 8.70 9.04 31.92
CA GLU A 42 9.86 8.22 31.59
C GLU A 42 10.26 8.47 30.14
N GLY A 43 11.28 9.29 29.94
CA GLY A 43 11.85 9.51 28.62
C GLY A 43 12.77 10.71 28.57
N SER A 44 13.94 10.52 27.96
CA SER A 44 14.74 11.68 27.57
C SER A 44 14.02 12.47 26.49
N ILE A 45 14.21 13.79 26.45
CA ILE A 45 13.67 14.65 25.38
C ILE A 45 14.08 14.13 23.99
N GLY A 46 15.30 13.62 23.84
CA GLY A 46 15.77 13.03 22.58
C GLY A 46 14.96 11.81 22.16
N THR A 47 14.63 10.93 23.12
CA THR A 47 13.77 9.76 22.87
C THR A 47 12.37 10.18 22.45
N LEU A 48 11.76 11.13 23.16
CA LEU A 48 10.42 11.64 22.84
C LEU A 48 10.37 12.27 21.44
N LEU A 49 11.34 13.11 21.10
CA LEU A 49 11.46 13.70 19.77
C LEU A 49 11.69 12.64 18.68
N GLY A 50 12.51 11.63 18.96
CA GLY A 50 12.77 10.53 18.03
C GLY A 50 11.52 9.70 17.73
N VAL A 51 10.78 9.31 18.77
CA VAL A 51 9.53 8.52 18.63
C VAL A 51 8.45 9.36 17.94
N PHE A 52 8.33 10.65 18.26
CA PHE A 52 7.41 11.56 17.57
C PHE A 52 7.76 11.69 16.08
N ALA A 53 9.03 11.96 15.75
CA ALA A 53 9.47 12.07 14.36
C ALA A 53 9.24 10.76 13.59
N LEU A 54 9.54 9.60 14.21
CA LEU A 54 9.26 8.29 13.62
C LEU A 54 7.77 8.08 13.35
N THR A 55 6.91 8.47 14.30
CA THR A 55 5.45 8.41 14.16
C THR A 55 4.96 9.20 12.95
N VAL A 56 5.44 10.45 12.82
CA VAL A 56 5.07 11.36 11.72
C VAL A 56 5.59 10.83 10.39
N LEU A 57 6.86 10.43 10.33
CA LEU A 57 7.48 9.89 9.12
C LEU A 57 6.79 8.61 8.65
N ALA A 58 6.47 7.69 9.57
CA ALA A 58 5.74 6.47 9.26
C ALA A 58 4.33 6.78 8.73
N SER A 59 3.62 7.73 9.34
CA SER A 59 2.29 8.15 8.88
C SER A 59 2.34 8.69 7.44
N TRP A 60 3.25 9.63 7.16
CA TRP A 60 3.38 10.23 5.84
C TRP A 60 3.89 9.24 4.79
N ALA A 61 4.79 8.33 5.16
CA ALA A 61 5.23 7.25 4.28
C ALA A 61 4.06 6.34 3.88
N GLY A 62 3.17 5.99 4.83
CA GLY A 62 1.98 5.19 4.54
C GLY A 62 1.04 5.86 3.54
N VAL A 63 0.81 7.18 3.69
CA VAL A 63 0.03 7.99 2.73
C VAL A 63 0.70 8.00 1.36
N LEU A 64 2.01 8.27 1.30
CA LEU A 64 2.77 8.32 0.05
C LEU A 64 2.72 6.98 -0.70
N PHE A 65 2.95 5.86 0.00
CA PHE A 65 2.88 4.54 -0.61
C PHE A 65 1.48 4.19 -1.12
N SER A 66 0.42 4.63 -0.42
CA SER A 66 -0.96 4.45 -0.89
C SER A 66 -1.26 5.23 -2.16
N LEU A 67 -0.75 6.46 -2.27
CA LEU A 67 -0.85 7.27 -3.49
C LEU A 67 -0.09 6.62 -4.65
N LEU A 68 1.13 6.15 -4.39
CA LEU A 68 1.93 5.44 -5.39
C LEU A 68 1.25 4.15 -5.86
N LEU A 69 0.63 3.38 -4.94
CA LEU A 69 -0.16 2.20 -5.27
C LEU A 69 -1.34 2.58 -6.19
N THR A 70 -2.06 3.64 -5.85
CA THR A 70 -3.21 4.14 -6.61
C THR A 70 -2.82 4.53 -8.03
N VAL A 71 -1.77 5.34 -8.17
CA VAL A 71 -1.23 5.76 -9.46
C VAL A 71 -0.71 4.56 -10.25
N GLY A 72 -0.02 3.63 -9.59
CA GLY A 72 0.46 2.39 -10.18
C GLY A 72 -0.67 1.54 -10.77
N LEU A 73 -1.73 1.29 -10.00
CA LEU A 73 -2.92 0.54 -10.45
C LEU A 73 -3.64 1.26 -11.60
N PHE A 74 -3.73 2.59 -11.55
CA PHE A 74 -4.35 3.38 -12.62
C PHE A 74 -3.55 3.29 -13.94
N LEU A 75 -2.24 3.50 -13.88
CA LEU A 75 -1.39 3.45 -15.07
C LEU A 75 -1.31 2.04 -15.65
N ASP A 76 -1.20 1.02 -14.79
CA ASP A 76 -1.12 -0.38 -15.20
C ASP A 76 -2.44 -0.87 -15.83
N SER A 77 -3.57 -0.57 -15.21
CA SER A 77 -4.89 -0.90 -15.79
C SER A 77 -5.14 -0.18 -17.12
N ARG A 78 -4.72 1.08 -17.26
CA ARG A 78 -4.82 1.83 -18.52
C ARG A 78 -3.93 1.25 -19.63
N HIS A 79 -2.73 0.77 -19.30
CA HIS A 79 -1.84 0.11 -20.26
C HIS A 79 -2.42 -1.23 -20.70
N LEU A 80 -2.85 -2.06 -19.76
CA LEU A 80 -3.44 -3.38 -20.03
C LEU A 80 -4.72 -3.28 -20.87
N ARG A 81 -5.54 -2.25 -20.64
CA ARG A 81 -6.77 -2.01 -21.43
C ARG A 81 -6.51 -1.62 -22.88
N ARG A 82 -5.36 -1.01 -23.21
CA ARG A 82 -5.00 -0.68 -24.60
C ARG A 82 -4.38 -1.85 -25.35
N ALA A 83 -3.78 -2.79 -24.60
CA ALA A 83 -2.99 -3.87 -25.16
C ALA A 83 -3.80 -5.14 -25.44
N ASP A 84 -5.01 -5.31 -24.89
CA ASP A 84 -5.63 -6.64 -24.89
C ASP A 84 -7.16 -6.72 -24.79
N ALA A 85 -7.72 -7.78 -25.38
CA ALA A 85 -9.17 -8.06 -25.52
C ALA A 85 -9.72 -9.06 -24.48
N ASN A 86 -8.89 -9.93 -23.88
CA ASN A 86 -9.36 -11.05 -23.04
C ASN A 86 -9.64 -10.69 -21.57
N TRP A 87 -9.08 -9.59 -21.07
CA TRP A 87 -9.42 -9.03 -19.77
C TRP A 87 -9.10 -7.55 -19.73
N THR A 88 -10.14 -6.72 -19.62
CA THR A 88 -10.03 -5.27 -19.52
C THR A 88 -10.20 -4.84 -18.05
N PRO A 89 -9.12 -4.69 -17.27
CA PRO A 89 -9.23 -4.13 -15.93
C PRO A 89 -9.79 -2.70 -16.02
N THR A 90 -10.87 -2.43 -15.31
CA THR A 90 -11.45 -1.09 -15.23
C THR A 90 -10.57 -0.19 -14.35
N PRO A 91 -10.41 1.11 -14.69
CA PRO A 91 -9.67 2.05 -13.84
C PRO A 91 -10.25 2.18 -12.42
N LEU A 92 -11.44 1.63 -12.16
CA LEU A 92 -12.03 1.45 -10.83
C LEU A 92 -11.12 0.70 -9.84
N TYR A 93 -10.15 -0.12 -10.28
CA TYR A 93 -9.14 -0.68 -9.38
C TYR A 93 -8.25 0.38 -8.70
N ALA A 94 -8.12 1.57 -9.29
CA ALA A 94 -7.44 2.70 -8.65
C ALA A 94 -8.23 3.23 -7.43
N LEU A 95 -9.56 3.14 -7.44
CA LEU A 95 -10.38 3.46 -6.25
C LEU A 95 -10.05 2.50 -5.11
N ALA A 96 -9.72 1.24 -5.40
CA ALA A 96 -9.27 0.31 -4.38
C ALA A 96 -7.96 0.77 -3.71
N GLY A 97 -7.04 1.41 -4.46
CA GLY A 97 -5.84 2.03 -3.89
C GLY A 97 -6.16 3.20 -2.95
N VAL A 98 -7.13 4.05 -3.32
CA VAL A 98 -7.62 5.14 -2.46
C VAL A 98 -8.30 4.58 -1.20
N VAL A 99 -9.18 3.61 -1.37
CA VAL A 99 -9.87 2.91 -0.27
C VAL A 99 -8.88 2.15 0.60
N HIS A 100 -7.77 1.65 0.06
CA HIS A 100 -6.70 1.02 0.83
C HIS A 100 -5.96 2.04 1.68
N GLY A 101 -5.62 3.20 1.11
CA GLY A 101 -5.03 4.31 1.86
C GLY A 101 -5.94 4.79 2.99
N VAL A 102 -7.22 5.04 2.70
CA VAL A 102 -8.22 5.42 3.72
C VAL A 102 -8.48 4.26 4.70
N GLY A 103 -8.44 3.02 4.22
CA GLY A 103 -8.73 1.80 4.95
C GLY A 103 -7.63 1.39 5.92
N THR A 104 -6.38 1.78 5.70
CA THR A 104 -5.34 1.64 6.73
C THR A 104 -5.71 2.37 8.03
N ALA A 105 -6.57 3.39 7.96
CA ALA A 105 -7.15 4.03 9.14
C ALA A 105 -8.48 3.38 9.58
N LEU A 106 -9.24 2.79 8.65
CA LEU A 106 -10.60 2.26 8.85
C LEU A 106 -10.70 0.78 8.46
N LEU A 107 -10.81 -0.10 9.46
CA LEU A 107 -10.96 -1.56 9.32
C LEU A 107 -11.96 -2.02 8.22
N PRO A 108 -13.16 -1.41 8.07
CA PRO A 108 -14.12 -1.82 7.06
C PRO A 108 -13.62 -1.60 5.61
N ALA A 109 -12.94 -0.48 5.36
CA ALA A 109 -12.37 -0.17 4.06
C ALA A 109 -11.13 -1.04 3.76
N PHE A 110 -10.38 -1.43 4.80
CA PHE A 110 -9.29 -2.40 4.66
C PHE A 110 -9.81 -3.78 4.23
N ALA A 111 -10.89 -4.25 4.86
CA ALA A 111 -11.50 -5.56 4.56
C ALA A 111 -12.00 -5.69 3.12
N VAL A 112 -12.40 -4.58 2.48
CA VAL A 112 -12.82 -4.55 1.07
C VAL A 112 -11.64 -4.36 0.12
N SER A 113 -10.69 -3.48 0.45
CA SER A 113 -9.56 -3.19 -0.44
C SER A 113 -8.59 -4.36 -0.60
N VAL A 114 -8.34 -5.13 0.47
CA VAL A 114 -7.44 -6.30 0.47
C VAL A 114 -7.85 -7.36 -0.56
N PRO A 115 -9.09 -7.90 -0.57
CA PRO A 115 -9.50 -8.89 -1.56
C PRO A 115 -9.53 -8.32 -2.98
N VAL A 116 -9.91 -7.05 -3.17
CA VAL A 116 -9.96 -6.42 -4.51
C VAL A 116 -8.56 -6.28 -5.11
N ILE A 117 -7.58 -5.75 -4.35
CA ILE A 117 -6.20 -5.59 -4.82
C ILE A 117 -5.50 -6.95 -4.92
N GLY A 118 -5.75 -7.86 -3.97
CA GLY A 118 -5.23 -9.22 -4.01
C GLY A 118 -5.70 -9.99 -5.26
N TYR A 119 -6.99 -9.89 -5.58
CA TYR A 119 -7.55 -10.48 -6.80
C TYR A 119 -6.90 -9.91 -8.07
N TYR A 120 -6.68 -8.58 -8.12
CA TYR A 120 -5.97 -7.93 -9.22
C TYR A 120 -4.56 -8.50 -9.42
N LEU A 121 -3.77 -8.56 -8.33
CA LEU A 121 -2.40 -9.07 -8.37
C LEU A 121 -2.34 -10.56 -8.73
N TYR A 122 -3.27 -11.37 -8.23
CA TYR A 122 -3.37 -12.79 -8.58
C TYR A 122 -3.60 -12.99 -10.07
N ARG A 123 -4.61 -12.32 -10.63
CA ARG A 123 -4.92 -12.38 -12.07
C ARG A 123 -3.77 -11.89 -12.93
N ARG A 124 -3.10 -10.82 -12.52
CA ARG A 124 -1.92 -10.28 -13.21
C ARG A 124 -0.75 -11.27 -13.19
N ARG A 125 -0.51 -11.97 -12.08
CA ARG A 125 0.54 -12.99 -11.97
C ARG A 125 0.27 -14.22 -12.84
N GLY A 126 -0.97 -14.70 -12.85
CA GLY A 126 -1.39 -15.82 -13.71
C GLY A 126 -1.12 -15.54 -15.18
N ARG A 127 -1.33 -14.29 -15.62
CA ARG A 127 -1.03 -13.86 -17.00
C ARG A 127 0.46 -13.83 -17.32
N ASN A 128 1.28 -13.33 -16.41
CA ASN A 128 2.74 -13.35 -16.58
C ASN A 128 3.25 -14.81 -16.71
N ALA A 129 2.60 -15.77 -16.05
CA ALA A 129 2.97 -17.17 -16.15
C ALA A 129 2.53 -17.83 -17.48
N THR A 130 1.38 -17.46 -18.05
CA THR A 130 0.85 -18.08 -19.29
C THR A 130 1.31 -17.42 -20.58
N ALA A 131 1.81 -16.18 -20.54
CA ALA A 131 2.45 -15.50 -21.67
C ALA A 131 3.93 -15.92 -21.84
N GLY A 132 4.38 -16.91 -21.06
CA GLY A 132 5.74 -17.41 -21.01
C GLY A 132 5.98 -18.57 -21.97
#